data_AF-A0A3M1QK03-F1
#
_entry.id   AF-A0A3M1QK03-F1
#
_cell.length_a   1.000
_cell.length_b   1.000
_cell.length_c   1.000
_cell.angle_alpha   90.00
_cell.angle_beta   90.00
_cell.angle_gamma   90.00
#
_symmetry.space_group_name_H-M   'P 1'
#
loop_
_entity.id
_entity.type
_entity.pdbx_description
1 polymer ?
#
loop_
_entity_poly.entity_id
_entity_poly.type
_entity_poly.pdbx_seq_one_letter_code
_entity_poly.pdbx_strand_id
1 'polypeptide(L)'
;MRRYGFLFIITVLLLMAGVMAAAPTQQTEITPFQRLVFDARGDLENLADTVIGQGERPPNWTFNFEIESPTYTIDLWFDNEQLADVIFGIDQRPPEWFGGDATTLEILGRNIRHDLEINADTVFGVDVRPDEWRGASPVFRCSRALQNLLTLSSSIYNITPQTPNSALNFCSATTAEVDEQLVNTIFSDPTLDSQLNDLILAVRGDLERLANETLGLNNRPEGWTGNTNPNSLTLAGDNFLDIESLANNQLGMGVRPDEWIGVLSNQPALIFRNQRHDLELLADATLGDAVRPHGWQGEDPTLRCNVAVSDLRLVLEQNFEEFAFTVDPTTPNFCQAASVSLSQFAERPQIDEDLVVADEDSRFMAESQIAFAYLDVAATQYMGMMPQGTRFRAWYRNFGDSNMMFVSGENFALYIDRRWTTLTETTFNTLPTLQGVRPLTFCDAAWCDGPGPTPTPTGFGAVEQLAFLATQPAPPQAEEIENKTTVNWNHIRVTYLQDNTVTGTAQVTLEICQEVTQITCEPVTSIFDNLNGAPKPVISTFNGQNVYEFSYGYTSNLTVEGPTLVSPDVWISDPTIR
;
A
#
# COMPACT_ATOMS: atom_id res chain seq x y z
N MET A 1 51.31 58.27 -22.92
CA MET A 1 49.90 57.96 -22.61
C MET A 1 49.33 56.76 -23.38
N ARG A 2 49.73 56.48 -24.64
CA ARG A 2 49.21 55.32 -25.43
C ARG A 2 49.51 53.91 -24.88
N ARG A 3 50.54 53.72 -24.05
CA ARG A 3 50.90 52.39 -23.51
C ARG A 3 50.07 51.95 -22.29
N TYR A 4 49.46 52.89 -21.55
CA TYR A 4 48.64 52.56 -20.38
C TYR A 4 47.19 52.22 -20.74
N GLY A 5 46.68 52.73 -21.87
CA GLY A 5 45.33 52.40 -22.35
C GLY A 5 45.21 50.93 -22.78
N PHE A 6 46.25 50.35 -23.36
CA PHE A 6 46.23 48.96 -23.83
C PHE A 6 46.26 47.96 -22.66
N LEU A 7 47.02 48.27 -21.60
CA LEU A 7 47.04 47.47 -20.37
C LEU A 7 45.70 47.54 -19.63
N PHE A 8 45.05 48.70 -19.58
CA PHE A 8 43.73 48.82 -18.94
C PHE A 8 42.65 48.01 -19.67
N ILE A 9 42.65 48.01 -21.01
CA ILE A 9 41.72 47.21 -21.81
C ILE A 9 41.95 45.70 -21.61
N ILE A 10 43.20 45.24 -21.58
CA ILE A 10 43.52 43.83 -21.31
C ILE A 10 43.10 43.41 -19.89
N THR A 11 43.28 44.30 -18.90
CA THR A 11 42.91 44.01 -17.51
C THR A 11 41.39 43.94 -17.33
N VAL A 12 40.64 44.82 -18.01
CA VAL A 12 39.16 44.78 -18.02
C VAL A 12 38.65 43.56 -18.78
N LEU A 13 39.29 43.16 -19.88
CA LEU A 13 38.94 41.92 -20.61
C LEU A 13 39.24 40.66 -19.79
N LEU A 14 40.34 40.62 -19.04
CA LEU A 14 40.66 39.50 -18.15
C LEU A 14 39.73 39.43 -16.93
N LEU A 15 39.32 40.58 -16.38
CA LEU A 15 38.33 40.64 -15.31
C LEU A 15 36.93 40.25 -15.81
N MET A 16 36.54 40.60 -17.04
CA MET A 16 35.27 40.14 -17.62
C MET A 16 35.29 38.66 -18.04
N ALA A 17 36.45 38.12 -18.46
CA ALA A 17 36.60 36.68 -18.71
C ALA A 17 36.55 35.84 -17.42
N GLY A 18 37.01 36.39 -16.28
CA GLY A 18 36.95 35.73 -14.97
C GLY A 18 35.55 35.64 -14.36
N VAL A 19 34.63 36.57 -14.68
CA VAL A 19 33.25 36.56 -14.16
C VAL A 19 32.34 35.61 -14.94
N MET A 20 32.68 35.25 -16.18
CA MET A 20 31.90 34.28 -16.97
C MET A 20 32.29 32.81 -16.75
N ALA A 21 33.35 32.53 -15.98
CA ALA A 21 33.87 31.16 -15.79
C ALA A 21 33.52 30.52 -14.43
N ALA A 22 32.65 31.14 -13.62
CA ALA A 22 32.30 30.61 -12.30
C ALA A 22 30.86 30.92 -11.85
N ALA A 23 29.91 30.95 -12.78
CA ALA A 23 28.56 30.55 -12.39
C ALA A 23 28.51 29.03 -12.57
N PRO A 24 28.44 28.22 -11.49
CA PRO A 24 28.03 26.85 -11.67
C PRO A 24 26.64 26.92 -12.29
N THR A 25 26.50 26.48 -13.54
CA THR A 25 25.19 26.02 -14.00
C THR A 25 24.82 24.92 -13.02
N GLN A 26 23.93 25.21 -12.08
CA GLN A 26 23.09 24.18 -11.46
C GLN A 26 22.30 23.58 -12.63
N GLN A 27 22.91 22.66 -13.38
CA GLN A 27 22.17 21.66 -14.10
C GLN A 27 21.50 20.86 -12.98
N THR A 28 20.24 21.17 -12.72
CA THR A 28 19.35 20.28 -11.96
C THR A 28 19.42 18.94 -12.68
N GLU A 29 20.14 17.99 -12.10
CA GLU A 29 20.19 16.63 -12.62
C GLU A 29 18.78 16.06 -12.54
N ILE A 30 18.14 15.88 -13.69
CA ILE A 30 16.82 15.24 -13.80
C ILE A 30 16.95 13.83 -13.23
N THR A 31 16.15 13.51 -12.21
CA THR A 31 16.17 12.18 -11.59
C THR A 31 15.72 11.10 -12.58
N PRO A 32 16.07 9.82 -12.37
CA PRO A 32 15.59 8.73 -13.23
C PRO A 32 14.06 8.69 -13.35
N PHE A 33 13.36 8.95 -12.25
CA PHE A 33 11.90 9.05 -12.23
C PHE A 33 11.39 10.22 -13.07
N GLN A 34 11.95 11.43 -12.89
CA GLN A 34 11.56 12.59 -13.67
C GLN A 34 11.76 12.33 -15.18
N ARG A 35 12.88 11.69 -15.55
CA ARG A 35 13.13 11.31 -16.95
C ARG A 35 12.07 10.35 -17.48
N LEU A 36 11.69 9.33 -16.71
CA LEU A 36 10.64 8.37 -17.08
C LEU A 36 9.31 9.09 -17.40
N VAL A 37 8.83 9.96 -16.51
CA VAL A 37 7.55 10.67 -16.72
C VAL A 37 7.65 11.74 -17.80
N PHE A 38 8.83 12.33 -18.01
CA PHE A 38 9.08 13.25 -19.13
C PHE A 38 9.01 12.55 -20.48
N ASP A 39 9.64 11.38 -20.59
CA ASP A 39 9.64 10.59 -21.81
C ASP A 39 8.25 9.98 -22.09
N ALA A 40 7.55 9.52 -21.05
CA ALA A 40 6.16 9.10 -21.15
C ALA A 40 5.23 10.23 -21.64
N ARG A 41 5.40 11.47 -21.17
CA ARG A 41 4.64 12.61 -21.71
C ARG A 41 4.91 12.82 -23.19
N GLY A 42 6.18 12.81 -23.61
CA GLY A 42 6.53 12.96 -25.03
C GLY A 42 5.89 11.88 -25.90
N ASP A 43 5.95 10.63 -25.44
CA ASP A 43 5.37 9.48 -26.12
C ASP A 43 3.83 9.55 -26.17
N LEU A 44 3.18 10.01 -25.09
CA LEU A 44 1.74 10.23 -25.04
C LEU A 44 1.28 11.27 -26.08
N GLU A 45 2.00 12.39 -26.19
CA GLU A 45 1.68 13.42 -27.19
C GLU A 45 1.86 12.92 -28.62
N ASN A 46 2.93 12.16 -28.89
CA ASN A 46 3.17 11.54 -30.20
C ASN A 46 2.07 10.53 -30.56
N LEU A 47 1.62 9.74 -29.58
CA LEU A 47 0.53 8.80 -29.76
C LEU A 47 -0.80 9.51 -30.02
N ALA A 48 -1.10 10.56 -29.25
CA ALA A 48 -2.29 11.38 -29.45
C ALA A 48 -2.33 12.03 -30.85
N ASP A 49 -1.19 12.56 -31.32
CA ASP A 49 -1.06 13.11 -32.68
C ASP A 49 -1.34 12.06 -33.76
N THR A 50 -0.97 10.80 -33.52
CA THR A 50 -1.24 9.68 -34.43
C THR A 50 -2.72 9.29 -34.43
N VAL A 51 -3.31 9.16 -33.24
CA VAL A 51 -4.68 8.62 -33.06
C VAL A 51 -5.75 9.64 -33.42
N ILE A 52 -5.58 10.89 -32.98
CA ILE A 52 -6.61 11.94 -33.03
C ILE A 52 -6.30 12.97 -34.13
N GLY A 53 -5.02 13.15 -34.45
CA GLY A 53 -4.52 14.13 -35.40
C GLY A 53 -3.60 15.14 -34.73
N GLN A 54 -2.70 15.71 -35.52
CA GLN A 54 -1.65 16.59 -35.03
C GLN A 54 -2.22 17.83 -34.30
N GLY A 55 -1.87 17.98 -33.03
CA GLY A 55 -2.32 19.08 -32.17
C GLY A 55 -3.78 19.01 -31.71
N GLU A 56 -4.53 17.98 -32.12
CA GLU A 56 -5.89 17.74 -31.66
C GLU A 56 -5.87 16.94 -30.36
N ARG A 57 -6.65 17.35 -29.36
CA ARG A 57 -6.68 16.70 -28.04
C ARG A 57 -8.11 16.55 -27.52
N PRO A 58 -8.36 15.58 -26.64
CA PRO A 58 -9.62 15.49 -25.89
C PRO A 58 -9.93 16.80 -25.14
N PRO A 59 -11.22 17.12 -24.92
CA PRO A 59 -11.64 18.43 -24.37
C PRO A 59 -11.03 18.86 -23.03
N ASN A 60 -10.61 17.89 -22.21
CA ASN A 60 -10.07 18.12 -20.86
C ASN A 60 -8.57 17.85 -20.75
N TRP A 61 -7.85 17.75 -21.88
CA TRP A 61 -6.41 17.51 -21.85
C TRP A 61 -5.69 18.58 -21.02
N THR A 62 -4.79 18.18 -20.14
CA THR A 62 -4.23 19.10 -19.13
C THR A 62 -3.20 20.07 -19.71
N PHE A 63 -2.51 19.67 -20.78
CA PHE A 63 -1.38 20.40 -21.37
C PHE A 63 -0.26 20.75 -20.35
N ASN A 64 -0.08 19.94 -19.31
CA ASN A 64 1.00 20.15 -18.34
C ASN A 64 2.33 19.55 -18.84
N PHE A 65 3.23 20.44 -19.28
CA PHE A 65 4.58 20.12 -19.74
C PHE A 65 5.68 20.51 -18.75
N GLU A 66 5.32 21.06 -17.58
CA GLU A 66 6.27 21.52 -16.58
C GLU A 66 6.60 20.37 -15.62
N ILE A 67 7.73 19.72 -15.84
CA ILE A 67 8.18 18.54 -15.06
C ILE A 67 8.33 18.82 -13.55
N GLU A 68 8.55 20.09 -13.19
CA GLU A 68 8.65 20.54 -11.79
C GLU A 68 7.27 20.76 -11.15
N SER A 69 6.19 20.68 -11.93
CA SER A 69 4.83 20.84 -11.42
C SER A 69 4.46 19.67 -10.49
N PRO A 70 3.89 19.96 -9.31
CA PRO A 70 3.49 18.91 -8.37
C PRO A 70 2.38 17.99 -8.93
N THR A 71 1.64 18.44 -9.95
CA THR A 71 0.58 17.64 -10.58
C THR A 71 1.04 16.94 -11.85
N TYR A 72 2.30 17.11 -12.29
CA TYR A 72 2.78 16.63 -13.59
C TYR A 72 2.45 15.16 -13.88
N THR A 73 2.75 14.27 -12.94
CA THR A 73 2.50 12.82 -13.09
C THR A 73 1.01 12.49 -13.07
N ILE A 74 0.21 13.19 -12.24
CA ILE A 74 -1.24 12.96 -12.14
C ILE A 74 -1.93 13.45 -13.43
N ASP A 75 -1.53 14.61 -13.91
CA ASP A 75 -2.01 15.20 -15.17
C ASP A 75 -1.65 14.30 -16.36
N LEU A 76 -0.45 13.71 -16.33
CA LEU A 76 -0.01 12.73 -17.32
C LEU A 76 -0.87 11.45 -17.28
N TRP A 77 -1.18 10.92 -16.09
CA TRP A 77 -2.11 9.80 -15.95
C TRP A 77 -3.48 10.13 -16.51
N PHE A 78 -4.04 11.29 -16.11
CA PHE A 78 -5.35 11.72 -16.56
C PHE A 78 -5.42 11.82 -18.08
N ASP A 79 -4.41 12.44 -18.71
CA ASP A 79 -4.35 12.53 -20.17
C ASP A 79 -4.18 11.16 -20.84
N ASN A 80 -3.42 10.23 -20.23
CA ASN A 80 -3.31 8.86 -20.73
C ASN A 80 -4.65 8.10 -20.68
N GLU A 81 -5.45 8.27 -19.62
CA GLU A 81 -6.81 7.72 -19.53
C GLU A 81 -7.74 8.32 -20.59
N GLN A 82 -7.64 9.63 -20.81
CA GLN A 82 -8.44 10.31 -21.85
C GLN A 82 -8.09 9.82 -23.25
N LEU A 83 -6.82 9.50 -23.52
CA LEU A 83 -6.42 8.89 -24.78
C LEU A 83 -6.87 7.43 -24.88
N ALA A 84 -6.82 6.67 -23.79
CA ALA A 84 -7.31 5.30 -23.73
C ALA A 84 -8.81 5.24 -24.06
N ASP A 85 -9.62 6.19 -23.59
CA ASP A 85 -11.03 6.31 -23.97
C ASP A 85 -11.25 6.50 -25.47
N VAL A 86 -10.31 7.12 -26.17
CA VAL A 86 -10.37 7.27 -27.63
C VAL A 86 -9.96 5.98 -28.34
N ILE A 87 -8.96 5.28 -27.83
CA ILE A 87 -8.42 4.05 -28.44
C ILE A 87 -9.36 2.86 -28.23
N PHE A 88 -9.81 2.63 -26.99
CA PHE A 88 -10.59 1.47 -26.60
C PHE A 88 -12.09 1.76 -26.46
N GLY A 89 -12.46 3.03 -26.25
CA GLY A 89 -13.81 3.44 -25.89
C GLY A 89 -13.91 3.86 -24.42
N ILE A 90 -14.92 4.69 -24.13
CA ILE A 90 -15.17 5.25 -22.80
C ILE A 90 -15.35 4.10 -21.79
N ASP A 91 -14.58 4.18 -20.70
CA ASP A 91 -14.59 3.20 -19.59
C ASP A 91 -14.24 1.76 -20.03
N GLN A 92 -13.63 1.58 -21.21
CA GLN A 92 -13.14 0.28 -21.66
C GLN A 92 -11.63 0.22 -21.49
N ARG A 93 -11.15 -0.77 -20.74
CA ARG A 93 -9.73 -1.02 -20.53
C ARG A 93 -9.39 -2.48 -20.80
N PRO A 94 -8.23 -2.76 -21.38
CA PRO A 94 -7.75 -4.13 -21.56
C PRO A 94 -7.45 -4.79 -20.19
N PRO A 95 -7.42 -6.12 -20.10
CA PRO A 95 -7.24 -6.84 -18.83
C PRO A 95 -5.97 -6.49 -18.04
N GLU A 96 -4.88 -6.12 -18.74
CA GLU A 96 -3.59 -5.76 -18.15
C GLU A 96 -3.45 -4.27 -17.82
N TRP A 97 -4.51 -3.46 -17.96
CA TRP A 97 -4.44 -2.03 -17.63
C TRP A 97 -4.25 -1.81 -16.12
N PHE A 98 -3.20 -1.10 -15.73
CA PHE A 98 -2.91 -0.85 -14.32
C PHE A 98 -3.72 0.32 -13.77
N GLY A 99 -3.88 1.38 -14.57
CA GLY A 99 -4.58 2.59 -14.19
C GLY A 99 -3.94 3.35 -13.02
N GLY A 100 -4.75 4.17 -12.36
CA GLY A 100 -4.31 5.13 -11.34
C GLY A 100 -4.17 4.57 -9.91
N ASP A 101 -4.33 3.27 -9.70
CA ASP A 101 -4.20 2.66 -8.36
C ASP A 101 -2.74 2.58 -7.94
N ALA A 102 -2.26 3.60 -7.21
CA ALA A 102 -0.86 3.74 -6.79
C ALA A 102 -0.75 4.42 -5.42
N THR A 103 0.20 3.97 -4.60
CA THR A 103 0.51 4.54 -3.27
C THR A 103 1.52 5.68 -3.33
N THR A 104 2.29 5.80 -4.42
CA THR A 104 3.32 6.83 -4.65
C THR A 104 3.31 7.33 -6.10
N LEU A 105 3.93 8.49 -6.35
CA LEU A 105 4.03 9.05 -7.71
C LEU A 105 4.96 8.22 -8.61
N GLU A 106 5.93 7.53 -8.03
CA GLU A 106 6.84 6.61 -8.73
C GLU A 106 6.08 5.40 -9.28
N ILE A 107 5.22 4.81 -8.45
CA ILE A 107 4.33 3.70 -8.85
C ILE A 107 3.34 4.21 -9.90
N LEU A 108 2.77 5.40 -9.72
CA LEU A 108 1.87 5.98 -10.72
C LEU A 108 2.60 6.19 -12.06
N GLY A 109 3.80 6.77 -12.05
CA GLY A 109 4.60 6.97 -13.26
C GLY A 109 4.95 5.66 -13.99
N ARG A 110 5.25 4.61 -13.22
CA ARG A 110 5.44 3.24 -13.73
C ARG A 110 4.17 2.70 -14.38
N ASN A 111 3.01 2.84 -13.72
CA ASN A 111 1.72 2.38 -14.25
C ASN A 111 1.36 3.13 -15.55
N ILE A 112 1.51 4.47 -15.58
CA ILE A 112 1.31 5.27 -16.79
C ILE A 112 2.20 4.75 -17.93
N ARG A 113 3.47 4.46 -17.64
CA ARG A 113 4.37 3.92 -18.68
C ARG A 113 3.87 2.59 -19.22
N HIS A 114 3.43 1.70 -18.36
CA HIS A 114 2.87 0.40 -18.76
C HIS A 114 1.65 0.56 -19.67
N ASP A 115 0.68 1.32 -19.18
CA ASP A 115 -0.59 1.58 -19.87
C ASP A 115 -0.38 2.28 -21.22
N LEU A 116 0.60 3.20 -21.29
CA LEU A 116 1.00 3.86 -22.53
C LEU A 116 1.62 2.90 -23.54
N GLU A 117 2.37 1.89 -23.10
CA GLU A 117 2.89 0.84 -23.99
C GLU A 117 1.76 -0.04 -24.51
N ILE A 118 0.74 -0.35 -23.71
CA ILE A 118 -0.47 -1.07 -24.16
C ILE A 118 -1.23 -0.25 -25.21
N ASN A 119 -1.41 1.05 -24.97
CA ASN A 119 -1.99 1.97 -25.95
C ASN A 119 -1.18 1.93 -27.27
N ALA A 120 0.15 1.99 -27.18
CA ALA A 120 1.04 1.94 -28.34
C ALA A 120 0.98 0.60 -29.08
N ASP A 121 0.94 -0.53 -28.38
CA ASP A 121 0.81 -1.85 -29.00
C ASP A 121 -0.51 -2.02 -29.74
N THR A 122 -1.58 -1.41 -29.23
CA THR A 122 -2.89 -1.42 -29.89
C THR A 122 -2.87 -0.61 -31.19
N VAL A 123 -2.20 0.55 -31.19
CA VAL A 123 -2.21 1.47 -32.34
C VAL A 123 -1.17 1.10 -33.40
N PHE A 124 0.04 0.74 -32.99
CA PHE A 124 1.17 0.49 -33.88
C PHE A 124 1.44 -1.00 -34.12
N GLY A 125 0.95 -1.87 -33.23
CA GLY A 125 1.30 -3.29 -33.17
C GLY A 125 2.35 -3.58 -32.08
N VAL A 126 2.35 -4.84 -31.62
CA VAL A 126 3.26 -5.33 -30.57
C VAL A 126 4.71 -5.10 -30.98
N ASP A 127 5.48 -4.45 -30.09
CA ASP A 127 6.89 -4.10 -30.28
C ASP A 127 7.21 -3.19 -31.48
N VAL A 128 6.20 -2.58 -32.09
CA VAL A 128 6.37 -1.61 -33.18
C VAL A 128 6.24 -0.20 -32.60
N ARG A 129 7.27 0.63 -32.77
CA ARG A 129 7.28 2.02 -32.29
C ARG A 129 7.76 2.98 -33.39
N PRO A 130 7.25 4.21 -33.45
CA PRO A 130 7.74 5.24 -34.36
C PRO A 130 9.15 5.72 -33.96
N ASP A 131 9.87 6.34 -34.89
CA ASP A 131 11.25 6.81 -34.67
C ASP A 131 11.37 7.85 -33.55
N GLU A 132 10.30 8.62 -33.32
CA GLU A 132 10.21 9.65 -32.28
C GLU A 132 9.85 9.09 -30.89
N TRP A 133 9.54 7.79 -30.80
CA TRP A 133 9.22 7.12 -29.54
C TRP A 133 10.45 7.03 -28.66
N ARG A 134 10.40 7.66 -27.50
CA ARG A 134 11.50 7.74 -26.55
C ARG A 134 11.65 6.43 -25.77
N GLY A 135 10.53 5.76 -25.50
CA GLY A 135 10.53 4.44 -24.88
C GLY A 135 10.91 4.47 -23.40
N ALA A 136 10.96 3.27 -22.83
CA ALA A 136 11.52 3.02 -21.50
C ALA A 136 12.11 1.59 -21.48
N SER A 137 12.55 1.15 -20.31
CA SER A 137 12.94 -0.25 -20.11
C SER A 137 11.78 -1.19 -20.49
N PRO A 138 12.02 -2.31 -21.19
CA PRO A 138 10.97 -3.28 -21.53
C PRO A 138 10.24 -3.87 -20.31
N VAL A 139 10.84 -3.77 -19.11
CA VAL A 139 10.20 -4.17 -17.86
C VAL A 139 8.85 -3.48 -17.63
N PHE A 140 8.69 -2.25 -18.12
CA PHE A 140 7.44 -1.52 -17.99
C PHE A 140 6.33 -2.09 -18.87
N ARG A 141 6.62 -2.99 -19.83
CA ARG A 141 5.59 -3.73 -20.59
C ARG A 141 5.11 -5.00 -19.89
N CYS A 142 5.81 -5.41 -18.84
CA CYS A 142 5.49 -6.65 -18.13
C CYS A 142 4.40 -6.47 -17.09
N SER A 143 3.83 -7.58 -16.61
CA SER A 143 2.80 -7.57 -15.57
C SER A 143 3.27 -6.89 -14.29
N ARG A 144 2.32 -6.32 -13.54
CA ARG A 144 2.59 -5.60 -12.28
C ARG A 144 3.31 -6.52 -11.27
N ALA A 145 2.88 -7.77 -11.21
CA ALA A 145 3.50 -8.80 -10.39
C ALA A 145 4.99 -8.99 -10.74
N LEU A 146 5.36 -9.05 -12.03
CA LEU A 146 6.78 -9.16 -12.40
C LEU A 146 7.57 -7.90 -12.05
N GLN A 147 7.01 -6.72 -12.28
CA GLN A 147 7.68 -5.46 -11.91
C GLN A 147 7.96 -5.37 -10.40
N ASN A 148 7.00 -5.79 -9.58
CA ASN A 148 7.15 -5.86 -8.12
C ASN A 148 8.11 -6.95 -7.68
N LEU A 149 8.03 -8.14 -8.30
CA LEU A 149 8.94 -9.25 -8.05
C LEU A 149 10.38 -8.81 -8.29
N LEU A 150 10.67 -8.19 -9.43
CA LEU A 150 12.01 -7.68 -9.75
C LEU A 150 12.51 -6.65 -8.73
N THR A 151 11.61 -5.76 -8.29
CA THR A 151 11.95 -4.74 -7.29
C THR A 151 12.34 -5.40 -5.96
N LEU A 152 11.51 -6.32 -5.46
CA LEU A 152 11.75 -7.01 -4.18
C LEU A 152 12.91 -7.99 -4.26
N SER A 153 13.03 -8.76 -5.34
CA SER A 153 14.14 -9.69 -5.53
C SER A 153 15.48 -8.95 -5.62
N SER A 154 15.50 -7.78 -6.26
CA SER A 154 16.70 -6.94 -6.29
C SER A 154 17.02 -6.32 -4.93
N SER A 155 16.03 -5.87 -4.16
CA SER A 155 16.28 -5.22 -2.87
C SER A 155 16.62 -6.20 -1.75
N ILE A 156 15.93 -7.34 -1.69
CA ILE A 156 16.05 -8.34 -0.62
C ILE A 156 17.18 -9.32 -0.91
N TYR A 157 17.24 -9.85 -2.15
CA TYR A 157 18.16 -10.93 -2.51
C TYR A 157 19.32 -10.49 -3.41
N ASN A 158 19.36 -9.21 -3.81
CA ASN A 158 20.33 -8.69 -4.78
C ASN A 158 20.33 -9.47 -6.12
N ILE A 159 19.14 -9.95 -6.51
CA ILE A 159 18.90 -10.61 -7.80
C ILE A 159 18.67 -9.54 -8.86
N THR A 160 19.50 -9.52 -9.89
CA THR A 160 19.33 -8.62 -11.04
C THR A 160 19.34 -9.44 -12.33
N PRO A 161 18.24 -9.45 -13.11
CA PRO A 161 18.19 -10.17 -14.37
C PRO A 161 19.24 -9.66 -15.36
N GLN A 162 19.79 -10.59 -16.14
CA GLN A 162 20.75 -10.37 -17.22
C GLN A 162 20.09 -10.48 -18.60
N THR A 163 18.80 -10.79 -18.64
CA THR A 163 18.00 -10.80 -19.87
C THR A 163 18.17 -9.47 -20.62
N PRO A 164 18.66 -9.49 -21.87
CA PRO A 164 18.90 -8.26 -22.61
C PRO A 164 17.57 -7.58 -22.98
N ASN A 165 17.53 -6.25 -22.91
CA ASN A 165 16.34 -5.46 -23.28
C ASN A 165 15.84 -5.69 -24.72
N SER A 166 16.66 -6.30 -25.59
CA SER A 166 16.27 -6.66 -26.97
C SER A 166 15.68 -8.06 -27.11
N ALA A 167 15.44 -8.78 -26.01
CA ALA A 167 14.83 -10.10 -26.05
C ALA A 167 13.39 -10.02 -26.57
N LEU A 168 13.04 -10.85 -27.56
CA LEU A 168 11.71 -10.87 -28.19
C LEU A 168 10.60 -11.10 -27.15
N ASN A 169 10.80 -12.03 -26.22
CA ASN A 169 9.88 -12.32 -25.12
C ASN A 169 10.51 -11.88 -23.80
N PHE A 170 10.87 -10.59 -23.70
CA PHE A 170 11.59 -10.04 -22.55
C PHE A 170 10.96 -10.43 -21.20
N CYS A 171 9.64 -10.26 -21.05
CA CYS A 171 8.95 -10.53 -19.80
C CYS A 171 9.04 -12.02 -19.41
N SER A 172 8.70 -12.94 -20.31
CA SER A 172 8.79 -14.38 -20.04
C SER A 172 10.21 -14.85 -19.76
N ALA A 173 11.20 -14.34 -20.51
CA ALA A 173 12.61 -14.66 -20.29
C ALA A 173 13.10 -14.14 -18.93
N THR A 174 12.72 -12.91 -18.57
CA THR A 174 13.07 -12.29 -17.29
C THR A 174 12.41 -13.01 -16.12
N THR A 175 11.13 -13.39 -16.25
CA THR A 175 10.43 -14.19 -15.24
C THR A 175 11.14 -15.51 -15.02
N ALA A 176 11.44 -16.26 -16.09
CA ALA A 176 12.13 -17.55 -15.98
C ALA A 176 13.52 -17.42 -15.34
N GLU A 177 14.26 -16.37 -15.68
CA GLU A 177 15.57 -16.10 -15.10
C GLU A 177 15.48 -15.81 -13.59
N VAL A 178 14.51 -15.00 -13.17
CA VAL A 178 14.33 -14.63 -11.76
C VAL A 178 13.79 -15.80 -10.94
N ASP A 179 12.85 -16.58 -11.49
CA ASP A 179 12.36 -17.81 -10.87
C ASP A 179 13.51 -18.79 -10.60
N GLU A 180 14.41 -19.00 -11.57
CA GLU A 180 15.59 -19.85 -11.37
C GLU A 180 16.52 -19.32 -10.25
N GLN A 181 16.75 -18.01 -10.18
CA GLN A 181 17.58 -17.42 -9.13
C GLN A 181 16.91 -17.46 -7.76
N LEU A 182 15.59 -17.24 -7.69
CA LEU A 182 14.81 -17.32 -6.46
C LEU A 182 14.75 -18.74 -5.94
N VAL A 183 14.56 -19.74 -6.80
CA VAL A 183 14.57 -21.14 -6.37
C VAL A 183 15.90 -21.52 -5.73
N ASN A 184 17.03 -21.10 -6.30
CA ASN A 184 18.33 -21.35 -5.70
C ASN A 184 18.55 -20.62 -4.36
N THR A 185 17.85 -19.50 -4.15
CA THR A 185 18.01 -18.64 -2.96
C THR A 185 17.05 -19.06 -1.83
N ILE A 186 15.76 -19.10 -2.12
CA ILE A 186 14.66 -19.38 -1.19
C ILE A 186 14.56 -20.88 -0.90
N PHE A 187 14.70 -21.74 -1.92
CA PHE A 187 14.46 -23.18 -1.78
C PHE A 187 15.74 -24.00 -1.53
N SER A 188 16.79 -23.37 -0.99
CA SER A 188 17.98 -24.07 -0.49
C SER A 188 17.72 -24.87 0.82
N ASP A 189 16.44 -25.08 1.17
CA ASP A 189 16.00 -25.81 2.36
C ASP A 189 16.14 -27.34 2.18
N PRO A 190 16.96 -28.02 3.00
CA PRO A 190 17.14 -29.48 2.97
C PRO A 190 15.84 -30.29 3.18
N THR A 191 14.82 -29.69 3.78
CA THR A 191 13.54 -30.36 4.03
C THR A 191 12.72 -30.53 2.74
N LEU A 192 12.75 -29.56 1.84
CA LEU A 192 12.05 -29.63 0.55
C LEU A 192 12.67 -30.68 -0.37
N ASP A 193 14.00 -30.76 -0.40
CA ASP A 193 14.74 -31.81 -1.13
C ASP A 193 14.31 -33.22 -0.71
N SER A 194 14.00 -33.41 0.58
CA SER A 194 13.54 -34.70 1.09
C SER A 194 12.10 -35.06 0.70
N GLN A 195 11.27 -34.07 0.35
CA GLN A 195 9.85 -34.24 -0.01
C GLN A 195 9.60 -34.18 -1.52
N LEU A 196 10.58 -33.76 -2.30
CA LEU A 196 10.36 -33.46 -3.71
C LEU A 196 9.89 -34.66 -4.54
N ASN A 197 10.41 -35.86 -4.29
CA ASN A 197 9.95 -37.06 -4.98
C ASN A 197 8.46 -37.33 -4.70
N ASP A 198 7.99 -37.04 -3.49
CA ASP A 198 6.58 -37.18 -3.12
C ASP A 198 5.72 -36.10 -3.80
N LEU A 199 6.24 -34.88 -3.93
CA LEU A 199 5.58 -33.79 -4.66
C LEU A 199 5.43 -34.10 -6.16
N ILE A 200 6.49 -34.61 -6.80
CA ILE A 200 6.45 -35.05 -8.21
C ILE A 200 5.52 -36.27 -8.37
N LEU A 201 5.50 -37.18 -7.39
CA LEU A 201 4.54 -38.28 -7.38
C LEU A 201 3.09 -37.79 -7.22
N ALA A 202 2.85 -36.72 -6.47
CA ALA A 202 1.53 -36.10 -6.38
C ALA A 202 1.08 -35.53 -7.73
N VAL A 203 1.98 -34.90 -8.51
CA VAL A 203 1.69 -34.48 -9.90
C VAL A 203 1.27 -35.67 -10.77
N ARG A 204 1.99 -36.80 -10.68
CA ARG A 204 1.62 -38.05 -11.35
C ARG A 204 0.21 -38.53 -10.95
N GLY A 205 -0.08 -38.51 -9.65
CA GLY A 205 -1.38 -38.91 -9.12
C GLY A 205 -2.52 -38.08 -9.70
N ASP A 206 -2.33 -36.76 -9.74
CA ASP A 206 -3.30 -35.82 -10.28
C ASP A 206 -3.45 -35.93 -11.80
N LEU A 207 -2.36 -36.16 -12.53
CA LEU A 207 -2.39 -36.44 -13.96
C LEU A 207 -3.21 -37.70 -14.29
N GLU A 208 -3.06 -38.77 -13.50
CA GLU A 208 -3.89 -39.98 -13.64
C GLU A 208 -5.38 -39.71 -13.34
N ARG A 209 -5.68 -38.84 -12.37
CA ARG A 209 -7.05 -38.44 -12.06
C ARG A 209 -7.66 -37.61 -13.19
N LEU A 210 -6.91 -36.64 -13.72
CA LEU A 210 -7.36 -35.82 -14.84
C LEU A 210 -7.61 -36.67 -16.10
N ALA A 211 -6.71 -37.61 -16.40
CA ALA A 211 -6.90 -38.55 -17.49
C ALA A 211 -8.14 -39.44 -17.27
N ASN A 212 -8.39 -39.91 -16.05
CA ASN A 212 -9.60 -40.69 -15.74
C ASN A 212 -10.88 -39.87 -15.90
N GLU A 213 -10.88 -38.59 -15.50
CA GLU A 213 -12.04 -37.71 -15.61
C GLU A 213 -12.37 -37.39 -17.08
N THR A 214 -11.33 -37.10 -17.88
CA THR A 214 -11.49 -36.67 -19.27
C THR A 214 -11.66 -37.82 -20.27
N LEU A 215 -11.00 -38.97 -20.03
CA LEU A 215 -11.00 -40.12 -20.95
C LEU A 215 -11.81 -41.32 -20.44
N GLY A 216 -12.21 -41.31 -19.17
CA GLY A 216 -12.76 -42.46 -18.48
C GLY A 216 -11.68 -43.36 -17.87
N LEU A 217 -12.13 -44.24 -16.96
CA LEU A 217 -11.26 -45.12 -16.19
C LEU A 217 -10.41 -46.02 -17.09
N ASN A 218 -9.09 -46.02 -16.85
CA ASN A 218 -8.08 -46.82 -17.55
C ASN A 218 -7.93 -46.55 -19.06
N ASN A 219 -8.50 -45.47 -19.58
CA ASN A 219 -8.24 -45.03 -20.95
C ASN A 219 -7.09 -44.02 -20.95
N ARG A 220 -6.04 -44.29 -21.74
CA ARG A 220 -4.87 -43.41 -21.84
C ARG A 220 -4.52 -43.09 -23.29
N PRO A 221 -3.93 -41.91 -23.56
CA PRO A 221 -3.37 -41.59 -24.86
C PRO A 221 -2.29 -42.60 -25.30
N GLU A 222 -2.01 -42.63 -26.60
CA GLU A 222 -0.88 -43.39 -27.12
C GLU A 222 0.44 -42.86 -26.54
N GLY A 223 1.36 -43.75 -26.20
CA GLY A 223 2.67 -43.38 -25.64
C GLY A 223 2.68 -43.15 -24.12
N TRP A 224 1.54 -43.30 -23.43
CA TRP A 224 1.44 -43.14 -21.98
C TRP A 224 2.37 -44.08 -21.22
N THR A 225 3.21 -43.52 -20.36
CA THR A 225 4.18 -44.27 -19.58
C THR A 225 3.59 -44.78 -18.26
N GLY A 226 2.83 -43.94 -17.55
CA GLY A 226 2.18 -44.30 -16.28
C GLY A 226 3.17 -44.67 -15.16
N ASN A 227 4.37 -44.08 -15.13
CA ASN A 227 5.36 -44.37 -14.10
C ASN A 227 4.90 -43.87 -12.71
N THR A 228 4.79 -44.78 -11.74
CA THR A 228 4.35 -44.49 -10.36
C THR A 228 5.41 -44.74 -9.30
N ASN A 229 6.67 -45.00 -9.71
CA ASN A 229 7.75 -45.25 -8.76
C ASN A 229 8.42 -43.93 -8.32
N PRO A 230 8.27 -43.51 -7.04
CA PRO A 230 8.86 -42.26 -6.54
C PRO A 230 10.40 -42.22 -6.61
N ASN A 231 11.05 -43.38 -6.68
CA ASN A 231 12.51 -43.48 -6.76
C ASN A 231 13.01 -43.61 -8.22
N SER A 232 12.14 -43.50 -9.22
CA SER A 232 12.55 -43.57 -10.61
C SER A 232 13.23 -42.27 -11.03
N LEU A 233 14.44 -42.37 -11.60
CA LEU A 233 15.16 -41.23 -12.17
C LEU A 233 14.42 -40.61 -13.36
N THR A 234 13.48 -41.32 -13.98
CA THR A 234 12.70 -40.83 -15.12
C THR A 234 11.33 -40.28 -14.73
N LEU A 235 10.91 -40.36 -13.46
CA LEU A 235 9.53 -40.02 -13.05
C LEU A 235 9.10 -38.63 -13.53
N ALA A 236 9.95 -37.63 -13.34
CA ALA A 236 9.69 -36.28 -13.84
C ALA A 236 9.57 -36.23 -15.36
N GLY A 237 10.52 -36.83 -16.09
CA GLY A 237 10.47 -36.85 -17.56
C GLY A 237 9.23 -37.58 -18.10
N ASP A 238 8.88 -38.69 -17.47
CA ASP A 238 7.71 -39.51 -17.80
C ASP A 238 6.40 -38.73 -17.55
N ASN A 239 6.31 -38.01 -16.42
CA ASN A 239 5.19 -37.12 -16.13
C ASN A 239 5.04 -36.04 -17.20
N PHE A 240 6.13 -35.36 -17.56
CA PHE A 240 6.11 -34.32 -18.58
C PHE A 240 5.61 -34.84 -19.93
N LEU A 241 6.11 -36.00 -20.38
CA LEU A 241 5.67 -36.61 -21.63
C LEU A 241 4.19 -37.02 -21.58
N ASP A 242 3.71 -37.52 -20.45
CA ASP A 242 2.31 -37.89 -20.26
C ASP A 242 1.40 -36.65 -20.20
N ILE A 243 1.81 -35.55 -19.55
CA ILE A 243 1.10 -34.26 -19.57
C ILE A 243 0.94 -33.78 -21.02
N GLU A 244 2.03 -33.76 -21.78
CA GLU A 244 2.04 -33.36 -23.19
C GLU A 244 1.14 -34.27 -24.06
N SER A 245 1.14 -35.57 -23.77
CA SER A 245 0.31 -36.55 -24.48
C SER A 245 -1.17 -36.35 -24.17
N LEU A 246 -1.53 -36.05 -22.92
CA LEU A 246 -2.90 -35.72 -22.54
C LEU A 246 -3.36 -34.40 -23.18
N ALA A 247 -2.50 -33.36 -23.14
CA ALA A 247 -2.78 -32.08 -23.77
C ALA A 247 -3.01 -32.23 -25.28
N ASN A 248 -2.15 -32.98 -25.98
CA ASN A 248 -2.34 -33.27 -27.41
C ASN A 248 -3.64 -34.01 -27.71
N ASN A 249 -4.06 -34.90 -26.80
CA ASN A 249 -5.28 -35.67 -26.97
C ASN A 249 -6.54 -34.82 -26.72
N GLN A 250 -6.53 -33.96 -25.70
CA GLN A 250 -7.69 -33.18 -25.28
C GLN A 250 -7.85 -31.85 -26.04
N LEU A 251 -6.74 -31.15 -26.28
CA LEU A 251 -6.74 -29.81 -26.88
C LEU A 251 -6.39 -29.84 -28.38
N GLY A 252 -5.77 -30.94 -28.83
CA GLY A 252 -5.25 -31.10 -30.19
C GLY A 252 -3.72 -30.99 -30.24
N MET A 253 -3.12 -31.52 -31.31
CA MET A 253 -1.67 -31.56 -31.43
C MET A 253 -1.07 -30.15 -31.46
N GLY A 254 -0.15 -29.88 -30.53
CA GLY A 254 0.54 -28.59 -30.41
C GLY A 254 -0.32 -27.44 -29.90
N VAL A 255 -1.57 -27.69 -29.50
CA VAL A 255 -2.44 -26.68 -28.89
C VAL A 255 -2.21 -26.70 -27.38
N ARG A 256 -1.83 -25.56 -26.81
CA ARG A 256 -1.59 -25.41 -25.36
C ARG A 256 -2.37 -24.20 -24.83
N PRO A 257 -2.76 -24.21 -23.55
CA PRO A 257 -3.24 -23.02 -22.86
C PRO A 257 -2.21 -21.89 -22.91
N ASP A 258 -2.67 -20.66 -22.74
CA ASP A 258 -1.78 -19.53 -22.55
C ASP A 258 -0.92 -19.74 -21.28
N GLU A 259 0.29 -19.20 -21.29
CA GLU A 259 1.29 -19.35 -20.22
C GLU A 259 1.87 -20.76 -20.00
N TRP A 260 1.51 -21.74 -20.85
CA TRP A 260 2.12 -23.07 -20.83
C TRP A 260 3.65 -23.02 -20.89
N ILE A 261 4.31 -23.63 -19.90
CA ILE A 261 5.77 -23.59 -19.77
C ILE A 261 6.41 -24.57 -20.74
N GLY A 262 5.97 -25.84 -20.75
CA GLY A 262 6.37 -26.82 -21.76
C GLY A 262 7.87 -27.17 -21.77
N VAL A 263 8.59 -26.91 -20.67
CA VAL A 263 10.02 -27.22 -20.54
C VAL A 263 10.36 -27.81 -19.17
N LEU A 264 11.33 -28.73 -19.17
CA LEU A 264 11.91 -29.30 -17.96
C LEU A 264 13.17 -28.53 -17.56
N SER A 265 13.16 -27.99 -16.34
CA SER A 265 14.35 -27.40 -15.72
C SER A 265 15.36 -28.48 -15.29
N ASN A 266 16.62 -28.08 -15.10
CA ASN A 266 17.63 -28.90 -14.44
C ASN A 266 17.54 -28.84 -12.90
N GLN A 267 16.76 -27.90 -12.36
CA GLN A 267 16.53 -27.75 -10.92
C GLN A 267 15.30 -28.56 -10.49
N PRO A 268 15.44 -29.52 -9.55
CA PRO A 268 14.36 -30.40 -9.17
C PRO A 268 13.09 -29.67 -8.64
N ALA A 269 13.24 -28.59 -7.87
CA ALA A 269 12.10 -27.80 -7.38
C ALA A 269 11.33 -27.12 -8.53
N LEU A 270 12.04 -26.59 -9.53
CA LEU A 270 11.42 -26.01 -10.74
C LEU A 270 10.72 -27.07 -11.58
N ILE A 271 11.25 -28.28 -11.67
CA ILE A 271 10.57 -29.39 -12.36
C ILE A 271 9.17 -29.60 -11.76
N PHE A 272 9.08 -29.71 -10.42
CA PHE A 272 7.80 -29.88 -9.76
C PHE A 272 6.87 -28.69 -10.03
N ARG A 273 7.34 -27.45 -9.84
CA ARG A 273 6.53 -26.24 -10.05
C ARG A 273 6.01 -26.13 -11.48
N ASN A 274 6.87 -26.32 -12.48
CA ASN A 274 6.49 -26.22 -13.89
C ASN A 274 5.46 -27.29 -14.27
N GLN A 275 5.68 -28.55 -13.86
CA GLN A 275 4.74 -29.62 -14.16
C GLN A 275 3.41 -29.43 -13.44
N ARG A 276 3.44 -28.93 -12.20
CA ARG A 276 2.23 -28.60 -11.47
C ARG A 276 1.47 -27.48 -12.20
N HIS A 277 2.14 -26.40 -12.57
CA HIS A 277 1.54 -25.28 -13.31
C HIS A 277 0.88 -25.74 -14.61
N ASP A 278 1.62 -26.44 -15.48
CA ASP A 278 1.09 -26.95 -16.74
C ASP A 278 -0.09 -27.92 -16.51
N LEU A 279 -0.04 -28.77 -15.47
CA LEU A 279 -1.14 -29.66 -15.12
C LEU A 279 -2.39 -28.91 -14.63
N GLU A 280 -2.22 -27.84 -13.85
CA GLU A 280 -3.33 -26.99 -13.42
C GLU A 280 -3.98 -26.27 -14.62
N LEU A 281 -3.17 -25.72 -15.54
CA LEU A 281 -3.67 -25.10 -16.78
C LEU A 281 -4.40 -26.11 -17.66
N LEU A 282 -3.88 -27.34 -17.77
CA LEU A 282 -4.55 -28.40 -18.52
C LEU A 282 -5.89 -28.78 -17.87
N ALA A 283 -5.96 -28.82 -16.54
CA ALA A 283 -7.21 -29.09 -15.83
C ALA A 283 -8.24 -27.97 -16.07
N ASP A 284 -7.83 -26.70 -15.98
CA ASP A 284 -8.71 -25.56 -16.28
C ASP A 284 -9.21 -25.59 -17.73
N ALA A 285 -8.32 -25.88 -18.70
CA ALA A 285 -8.69 -25.95 -20.11
C ALA A 285 -9.63 -27.12 -20.47
N THR A 286 -9.65 -28.20 -19.68
CA THR A 286 -10.41 -29.43 -20.00
C THR A 286 -11.67 -29.60 -19.16
N LEU A 287 -11.65 -29.17 -17.90
CA LEU A 287 -12.76 -29.31 -16.96
C LEU A 287 -13.44 -27.97 -16.62
N GLY A 288 -12.80 -26.85 -16.94
CA GLY A 288 -13.21 -25.50 -16.58
C GLY A 288 -12.48 -24.95 -15.37
N ASP A 289 -12.51 -23.62 -15.22
CA ASP A 289 -11.77 -22.90 -14.19
C ASP A 289 -12.09 -23.39 -12.78
N ALA A 290 -11.03 -23.68 -12.01
CA ALA A 290 -11.11 -24.15 -10.63
C ALA A 290 -11.85 -25.49 -10.43
N VAL A 291 -12.17 -26.22 -11.52
CA VAL A 291 -12.78 -27.55 -11.43
C VAL A 291 -11.68 -28.60 -11.35
N ARG A 292 -11.70 -29.42 -10.30
CA ARG A 292 -10.68 -30.46 -10.07
C ARG A 292 -11.32 -31.83 -9.83
N PRO A 293 -10.70 -32.92 -10.34
CA PRO A 293 -11.10 -34.28 -10.01
C PRO A 293 -11.10 -34.56 -8.50
N HIS A 294 -11.91 -35.54 -8.08
CA HIS A 294 -11.92 -35.93 -6.68
C HIS A 294 -10.55 -36.47 -6.20
N GLY A 295 -10.09 -35.97 -5.06
CA GLY A 295 -8.80 -36.33 -4.47
C GLY A 295 -7.59 -35.68 -5.15
N TRP A 296 -7.81 -34.55 -5.85
CA TRP A 296 -6.75 -33.69 -6.33
C TRP A 296 -5.81 -33.29 -5.19
N GLN A 297 -4.50 -33.38 -5.42
CA GLN A 297 -3.46 -33.15 -4.42
C GLN A 297 -2.77 -31.80 -4.58
N GLY A 298 -3.13 -30.99 -5.59
CA GLY A 298 -2.65 -29.61 -5.70
C GLY A 298 -3.20 -28.75 -4.55
N GLU A 299 -2.31 -28.25 -3.69
CA GLU A 299 -2.70 -27.48 -2.49
C GLU A 299 -2.57 -25.97 -2.69
N ASP A 300 -1.57 -25.51 -3.44
CA ASP A 300 -1.34 -24.08 -3.68
C ASP A 300 -2.11 -23.60 -4.92
N PRO A 301 -3.17 -22.79 -4.75
CA PRO A 301 -3.97 -22.31 -5.86
C PRO A 301 -3.25 -21.28 -6.72
N THR A 302 -2.14 -20.69 -6.27
CA THR A 302 -1.35 -19.74 -7.08
C THR A 302 -0.49 -20.42 -8.14
N LEU A 303 -0.28 -21.74 -8.04
CA LEU A 303 0.47 -22.48 -9.05
C LEU A 303 -0.23 -22.56 -10.41
N ARG A 304 -1.54 -22.25 -10.52
CA ARG A 304 -2.22 -22.09 -11.82
C ARG A 304 -2.07 -20.69 -12.43
N CYS A 305 -1.54 -19.73 -11.67
CA CYS A 305 -1.35 -18.37 -12.13
C CYS A 305 0.02 -18.20 -12.77
N ASN A 306 0.24 -17.07 -13.43
CA ASN A 306 1.55 -16.69 -13.96
C ASN A 306 2.65 -16.89 -12.90
N VAL A 307 3.79 -17.44 -13.32
CA VAL A 307 4.94 -17.75 -12.45
C VAL A 307 5.32 -16.55 -11.57
N ALA A 308 5.31 -15.32 -12.10
CA ALA A 308 5.63 -14.11 -11.34
C ALA A 308 4.67 -13.86 -10.16
N VAL A 309 3.40 -14.27 -10.26
CA VAL A 309 2.42 -14.17 -9.16
C VAL A 309 2.78 -15.15 -8.06
N SER A 310 3.07 -16.41 -8.42
CA SER A 310 3.46 -17.42 -7.46
C SER A 310 4.80 -17.08 -6.77
N ASP A 311 5.77 -16.55 -7.52
CA ASP A 311 7.05 -16.10 -6.97
C ASP A 311 6.89 -14.89 -6.06
N LEU A 312 6.07 -13.92 -6.46
CA LEU A 312 5.82 -12.74 -5.62
C LEU A 312 5.18 -13.16 -4.29
N ARG A 313 4.24 -14.11 -4.29
CA ARG A 313 3.69 -14.67 -3.04
C ARG A 313 4.79 -15.27 -2.18
N LEU A 314 5.66 -16.09 -2.75
CA LEU A 314 6.75 -16.74 -2.01
C LEU A 314 7.72 -15.72 -1.41
N VAL A 315 8.12 -14.70 -2.18
CA VAL A 315 8.97 -13.62 -1.70
C VAL A 315 8.27 -12.86 -0.56
N LEU A 316 6.96 -12.62 -0.67
CA LEU A 316 6.23 -11.90 0.37
C LEU A 316 6.10 -12.73 1.66
N GLU A 317 5.67 -13.99 1.57
CA GLU A 317 5.51 -14.90 2.72
C GLU A 317 6.84 -15.15 3.45
N GLN A 318 7.97 -15.15 2.72
CA GLN A 318 9.27 -15.43 3.29
C GLN A 318 9.90 -14.24 4.02
N ASN A 319 9.53 -13.00 3.67
CA ASN A 319 10.21 -11.80 4.17
C ASN A 319 9.33 -10.86 5.01
N PHE A 320 8.01 -11.05 5.00
CA PHE A 320 7.08 -10.17 5.72
C PHE A 320 6.18 -11.01 6.64
N GLU A 321 6.45 -10.97 7.95
CA GLU A 321 5.73 -11.79 8.95
C GLU A 321 4.24 -11.43 9.02
N GLU A 322 3.89 -10.17 8.74
CA GLU A 322 2.53 -9.66 8.68
C GLU A 322 1.79 -10.01 7.39
N PHE A 323 2.49 -10.54 6.39
CA PHE A 323 1.87 -10.94 5.14
C PHE A 323 1.11 -12.25 5.31
N ALA A 324 -0.19 -12.21 5.02
CA ALA A 324 -1.04 -13.38 4.90
C ALA A 324 -1.78 -13.34 3.56
N PHE A 325 -1.54 -14.33 2.71
CA PHE A 325 -2.29 -14.49 1.47
C PHE A 325 -3.72 -14.96 1.77
N THR A 326 -4.71 -14.12 1.45
CA THR A 326 -6.12 -14.33 1.87
C THR A 326 -7.11 -14.38 0.71
N VAL A 327 -6.63 -14.39 -0.54
CA VAL A 327 -7.50 -14.44 -1.71
C VAL A 327 -8.17 -15.81 -1.81
N ASP A 328 -9.50 -15.83 -1.87
CA ASP A 328 -10.27 -17.07 -1.99
C ASP A 328 -10.05 -17.73 -3.37
N PRO A 329 -9.54 -18.97 -3.43
CA PRO A 329 -9.27 -19.68 -4.68
C PRO A 329 -10.50 -19.98 -5.54
N THR A 330 -11.70 -19.84 -4.99
CA THR A 330 -12.95 -20.02 -5.73
C THR A 330 -13.44 -18.73 -6.39
N THR A 331 -12.78 -17.60 -6.13
CA THR A 331 -13.14 -16.30 -6.73
C THR A 331 -13.00 -16.35 -8.25
N PRO A 332 -13.98 -15.85 -9.02
CA PRO A 332 -13.81 -15.64 -10.46
C PRO A 332 -12.57 -14.79 -10.74
N ASN A 333 -11.80 -15.13 -11.78
CA ASN A 333 -10.53 -14.46 -12.09
C ASN A 333 -9.53 -14.46 -10.93
N PHE A 334 -9.46 -15.55 -10.16
CA PHE A 334 -8.57 -15.70 -9.02
C PHE A 334 -7.14 -15.20 -9.29
N CYS A 335 -6.54 -15.50 -10.43
CA CYS A 335 -5.16 -15.09 -10.72
C CYS A 335 -5.00 -13.58 -10.87
N GLN A 336 -6.03 -12.90 -11.40
CA GLN A 336 -6.04 -11.44 -11.44
C GLN A 336 -6.19 -10.87 -10.03
N ALA A 337 -7.11 -11.42 -9.21
CA ALA A 337 -7.29 -10.99 -7.83
C ALA A 337 -6.03 -11.22 -6.97
N ALA A 338 -5.37 -12.37 -7.16
CA ALA A 338 -4.10 -12.70 -6.52
C ALA A 338 -2.99 -11.72 -6.94
N SER A 339 -2.82 -11.48 -8.24
CA SER A 339 -1.85 -10.53 -8.77
C SER A 339 -2.04 -9.12 -8.20
N VAL A 340 -3.28 -8.63 -8.14
CA VAL A 340 -3.61 -7.32 -7.54
C VAL A 340 -3.30 -7.30 -6.05
N SER A 341 -3.79 -8.28 -5.28
CA SER A 341 -3.60 -8.32 -3.83
C SER A 341 -2.11 -8.38 -3.44
N LEU A 342 -1.33 -9.22 -4.13
CA LEU A 342 0.12 -9.34 -3.91
C LEU A 342 0.84 -8.06 -4.29
N SER A 343 0.50 -7.48 -5.45
CA SER A 343 1.11 -6.23 -5.91
C SER A 343 0.81 -5.06 -4.98
N GLN A 344 -0.42 -4.94 -4.51
CA GLN A 344 -0.82 -3.90 -3.56
C GLN A 344 -0.08 -4.02 -2.24
N PHE A 345 0.21 -5.24 -1.77
CA PHE A 345 1.03 -5.43 -0.59
C PHE A 345 2.51 -5.06 -0.85
N ALA A 346 3.09 -5.56 -1.95
CA ALA A 346 4.48 -5.30 -2.33
C ALA A 346 4.78 -3.81 -2.52
N GLU A 347 3.79 -3.03 -2.94
CA GLU A 347 3.88 -1.60 -3.22
C GLU A 347 3.57 -0.71 -2.01
N ARG A 348 3.29 -1.31 -0.85
CA ARG A 348 3.21 -0.53 0.38
C ARG A 348 4.58 0.08 0.65
N PRO A 349 4.64 1.36 1.05
CA PRO A 349 5.87 1.93 1.57
C PRO A 349 6.34 1.05 2.72
N GLN A 350 7.49 0.38 2.53
CA GLN A 350 8.12 -0.38 3.58
C GLN A 350 8.53 0.63 4.67
N ILE A 351 7.87 0.57 5.81
CA ILE A 351 8.25 1.36 6.97
C ILE A 351 9.49 0.67 7.51
N ASP A 352 10.66 1.11 7.04
CA ASP A 352 11.92 0.65 7.56
C ASP A 352 12.03 1.15 9.01
N GLU A 353 11.72 0.29 9.98
CA GLU A 353 11.86 0.62 11.41
C GLU A 353 13.32 0.97 11.74
N ASP A 354 14.28 0.54 10.91
CA ASP A 354 15.71 0.78 11.06
C ASP A 354 16.25 2.05 10.36
N LEU A 355 15.49 2.72 9.47
CA LEU A 355 15.90 4.00 8.84
C LEU A 355 15.40 5.26 9.57
N VAL A 356 14.89 5.13 10.80
CA VAL A 356 14.55 6.28 11.65
C VAL A 356 15.80 6.93 12.29
N VAL A 357 16.95 7.00 11.60
CA VAL A 357 18.10 7.81 12.05
C VAL A 357 18.95 8.31 10.86
N ALA A 358 18.41 9.21 10.04
CA ALA A 358 19.25 10.08 9.20
C ALA A 358 18.60 11.46 9.01
N ASP A 359 18.69 12.27 10.07
CA ASP A 359 18.72 13.75 10.18
C ASP A 359 17.88 14.71 9.29
N GLU A 360 17.21 14.29 8.21
CA GLU A 360 16.39 15.19 7.38
C GLU A 360 14.91 15.24 7.75
N ASP A 361 14.37 14.25 8.48
CA ASP A 361 12.92 14.13 8.71
C ASP A 361 12.44 14.59 10.10
N SER A 362 13.35 14.92 11.02
CA SER A 362 12.98 15.48 12.34
C SER A 362 12.29 16.84 12.23
N ARG A 363 12.52 17.58 11.12
CA ARG A 363 11.94 18.91 10.89
C ARG A 363 10.41 18.88 10.79
N PHE A 364 9.82 17.78 10.33
CA PHE A 364 8.36 17.63 10.15
C PHE A 364 7.70 16.81 11.26
N MET A 365 8.49 16.39 12.24
CA MET A 365 8.00 15.79 13.47
C MET A 365 7.54 16.89 14.43
N ALA A 366 6.36 16.71 14.99
CA ALA A 366 5.81 17.59 16.00
C ALA A 366 4.98 16.81 17.01
N GLU A 367 4.57 17.50 18.06
CA GLU A 367 3.73 16.97 19.12
C GLU A 367 2.43 17.76 19.17
N SER A 368 1.33 17.05 19.42
CA SER A 368 0.04 17.69 19.63
C SER A 368 0.08 18.55 20.89
N GLN A 369 -0.48 19.75 20.77
CA GLN A 369 -0.91 20.58 21.88
C GLN A 369 -2.43 20.60 21.80
N ILE A 370 -3.07 19.46 22.04
CA ILE A 370 -4.53 19.26 22.02
C ILE A 370 -5.21 19.50 20.65
N ALA A 371 -4.61 19.02 19.57
CA ALA A 371 -5.13 19.24 18.22
C ALA A 371 -6.43 18.48 17.93
N PHE A 372 -7.41 19.14 17.33
CA PHE A 372 -8.61 18.46 16.83
C PHE A 372 -8.32 17.70 15.54
N ALA A 373 -8.80 16.46 15.49
CA ALA A 373 -8.55 15.53 14.41
C ALA A 373 -9.80 15.32 13.55
N TYR A 374 -9.60 15.26 12.23
CA TYR A 374 -10.67 15.10 11.24
C TYR A 374 -10.25 14.14 10.13
N LEU A 375 -11.18 13.36 9.58
CA LEU A 375 -10.91 12.52 8.39
C LEU A 375 -10.88 13.32 7.09
N ASP A 376 -11.39 14.55 7.09
CA ASP A 376 -11.40 15.41 5.91
C ASP A 376 -10.83 16.79 6.18
N VAL A 377 -10.23 17.37 5.14
CA VAL A 377 -9.62 18.70 5.20
C VAL A 377 -10.64 19.81 5.48
N ALA A 378 -11.93 19.58 5.18
CA ALA A 378 -13.01 20.54 5.45
C ALA A 378 -13.53 20.43 6.90
N ALA A 379 -12.91 19.57 7.73
CA ALA A 379 -13.23 19.40 9.14
C ALA A 379 -14.71 19.00 9.40
N THR A 380 -15.28 18.17 8.52
CA THR A 380 -16.68 17.72 8.60
C THR A 380 -16.83 16.38 9.33
N GLN A 381 -15.80 15.54 9.34
CA GLN A 381 -15.76 14.22 9.94
C GLN A 381 -14.79 14.24 11.13
N TYR A 382 -15.30 14.66 12.28
CA TYR A 382 -14.52 14.75 13.52
C TYR A 382 -14.18 13.38 14.10
N MET A 383 -12.92 13.19 14.50
CA MET A 383 -12.40 11.94 15.07
C MET A 383 -11.95 12.07 16.53
N GLY A 384 -12.08 13.23 17.17
CA GLY A 384 -11.58 13.44 18.53
C GLY A 384 -10.47 14.48 18.63
N MET A 385 -10.10 14.82 19.87
CA MET A 385 -8.95 15.64 20.20
C MET A 385 -7.71 14.76 20.41
N MET A 386 -6.70 14.96 19.60
CA MET A 386 -5.39 14.31 19.72
C MET A 386 -4.72 14.72 21.04
N PRO A 387 -4.41 13.78 21.94
CA PRO A 387 -3.86 14.09 23.27
C PRO A 387 -2.57 14.90 23.21
N GLN A 388 -2.35 15.76 24.20
CA GLN A 388 -1.11 16.54 24.31
C GLN A 388 0.11 15.61 24.36
N GLY A 389 1.17 15.97 23.63
CA GLY A 389 2.41 15.18 23.55
C GLY A 389 2.36 14.03 22.55
N THR A 390 1.20 13.75 21.93
CA THR A 390 1.12 12.74 20.86
C THR A 390 2.02 13.16 19.71
N ARG A 391 3.01 12.33 19.41
CA ARG A 391 3.96 12.55 18.32
C ARG A 391 3.33 12.20 17.00
N PHE A 392 3.56 13.05 16.01
CA PHE A 392 3.12 12.82 14.64
C PHE A 392 4.13 13.41 13.65
N ARG A 393 4.03 12.94 12.41
CA ARG A 393 4.73 13.50 11.25
C ARG A 393 3.74 14.28 10.38
N ALA A 394 4.08 15.51 10.03
CA ALA A 394 3.29 16.31 9.10
C ALA A 394 3.73 16.04 7.65
N TRP A 395 2.76 15.79 6.76
CA TRP A 395 3.02 15.43 5.36
C TRP A 395 2.61 16.54 4.39
N TYR A 396 1.39 17.06 4.57
CA TYR A 396 0.79 18.00 3.62
C TYR A 396 0.11 19.14 4.37
N ARG A 397 0.12 20.34 3.79
CA ARG A 397 -0.71 21.47 4.23
C ARG A 397 -1.87 21.70 3.28
N ASN A 398 -2.94 22.28 3.79
CA ASN A 398 -4.02 22.77 2.96
C ASN A 398 -3.60 24.03 2.17
N PHE A 399 -4.29 24.28 1.05
CA PHE A 399 -4.05 25.45 0.20
C PHE A 399 -4.82 26.68 0.74
N GLY A 400 -4.29 27.89 0.51
CA GLY A 400 -4.89 29.15 0.94
C GLY A 400 -4.61 29.55 2.40
N ASP A 401 -5.51 30.31 3.03
CA ASP A 401 -5.39 30.80 4.42
C ASP A 401 -5.73 29.75 5.50
N SER A 402 -5.72 28.45 5.14
CA SER A 402 -6.06 27.36 6.05
C SER A 402 -4.80 26.84 6.76
N ASN A 403 -4.89 26.65 8.08
CA ASN A 403 -3.83 26.05 8.90
C ASN A 403 -3.95 24.52 9.02
N MET A 404 -4.86 23.89 8.26
CA MET A 404 -5.05 22.44 8.28
C MET A 404 -3.86 21.73 7.62
N MET A 405 -3.44 20.62 8.21
CA MET A 405 -2.41 19.73 7.67
C MET A 405 -2.81 18.28 7.85
N PHE A 406 -2.39 17.45 6.88
CA PHE A 406 -2.46 16.00 7.00
C PHE A 406 -1.23 15.50 7.76
N VAL A 407 -1.47 14.66 8.76
CA VAL A 407 -0.45 14.10 9.65
C VAL A 407 -0.65 12.60 9.80
N SER A 408 0.42 11.89 10.15
CA SER A 408 0.33 10.49 10.56
C SER A 408 1.12 10.24 11.85
N GLY A 409 0.70 9.24 12.60
CA GLY A 409 1.39 8.76 13.79
C GLY A 409 0.99 7.33 14.11
N GLU A 410 1.22 6.90 15.35
CA GLU A 410 0.90 5.55 15.79
C GLU A 410 -0.63 5.31 15.72
N ASN A 411 -1.06 4.46 14.80
CA ASN A 411 -2.46 4.07 14.56
C ASN A 411 -3.39 5.21 14.10
N PHE A 412 -2.88 6.25 13.44
CA PHE A 412 -3.74 7.26 12.81
C PHE A 412 -3.08 7.95 11.59
N ALA A 413 -3.91 8.38 10.65
CA ALA A 413 -3.54 9.31 9.59
C ALA A 413 -4.73 10.23 9.28
N LEU A 414 -4.62 11.52 9.55
CA LEU A 414 -5.78 12.43 9.59
C LEU A 414 -5.38 13.90 9.51
N TYR A 415 -6.37 14.79 9.49
CA TYR A 415 -6.16 16.23 9.41
C TYR A 415 -6.23 16.88 10.78
N ILE A 416 -5.26 17.75 11.07
CA ILE A 416 -5.23 18.60 12.27
C ILE A 416 -4.86 20.05 11.92
N ASP A 417 -5.25 21.01 12.75
CA ASP A 417 -4.82 22.41 12.61
C ASP A 417 -3.45 22.62 13.28
N ARG A 418 -2.49 23.16 12.52
CA ARG A 418 -1.12 23.45 12.97
C ARG A 418 -1.06 24.23 14.29
N ARG A 419 -2.00 25.15 14.54
CA ARG A 419 -1.99 26.05 15.69
C ARG A 419 -2.05 25.32 17.03
N TRP A 420 -2.52 24.08 17.03
CA TRP A 420 -2.63 23.22 18.21
C TRP A 420 -1.50 22.19 18.26
N THR A 421 -0.32 22.56 17.76
CA THR A 421 0.83 21.66 17.68
C THR A 421 2.14 22.40 17.91
N THR A 422 3.21 21.67 18.17
CA THR A 422 4.56 22.25 18.25
C THR A 422 5.17 22.60 16.87
N LEU A 423 4.48 22.30 15.76
CA LEU A 423 4.98 22.55 14.41
C LEU A 423 5.00 24.05 14.09
N THR A 424 6.19 24.59 13.83
CA THR A 424 6.36 26.03 13.53
C THR A 424 5.71 26.42 12.21
N GLU A 425 5.33 27.70 12.08
CA GLU A 425 4.69 28.21 10.86
C GLU A 425 5.64 28.15 9.67
N THR A 426 6.94 28.43 9.90
CA THR A 426 7.97 28.35 8.88
C THR A 426 8.10 26.92 8.35
N THR A 427 8.08 25.92 9.23
CA THR A 427 8.09 24.50 8.83
C THR A 427 6.81 24.15 8.08
N PHE A 428 5.65 24.51 8.61
CA PHE A 428 4.37 24.23 7.96
C PHE A 428 4.30 24.81 6.55
N ASN A 429 4.76 26.05 6.34
CA ASN A 429 4.76 26.67 5.01
C ASN A 429 5.69 25.98 4.00
N THR A 430 6.64 25.17 4.48
CA THR A 430 7.48 24.32 3.63
C THR A 430 6.85 22.96 3.31
N LEU A 431 5.73 22.60 3.94
CA LEU A 431 5.01 21.38 3.59
C LEU A 431 4.41 21.50 2.18
N PRO A 432 4.45 20.42 1.38
CA PRO A 432 3.70 20.32 0.13
C PRO A 432 2.20 20.54 0.36
N THR A 433 1.50 21.08 -0.63
CA THR A 433 0.05 21.30 -0.54
C THR A 433 -0.74 20.04 -0.89
N LEU A 434 -1.97 19.91 -0.41
CA LEU A 434 -2.92 18.82 -0.76
C LEU A 434 -3.41 18.83 -2.23
N GLN A 435 -2.91 19.72 -3.07
CA GLN A 435 -3.32 19.82 -4.47
C GLN A 435 -2.88 18.58 -5.24
N GLY A 436 -3.83 17.80 -5.75
CA GLY A 436 -3.58 16.56 -6.51
C GLY A 436 -3.38 15.32 -5.63
N VAL A 437 -3.33 15.45 -4.31
CA VAL A 437 -3.14 14.32 -3.38
C VAL A 437 -4.40 14.13 -2.56
N ARG A 438 -4.91 12.89 -2.49
CA ARG A 438 -5.97 12.49 -1.54
C ARG A 438 -5.40 11.47 -0.56
N PRO A 439 -4.80 11.92 0.55
CA PRO A 439 -4.27 11.02 1.55
C PRO A 439 -5.37 10.11 2.10
N LEU A 440 -5.05 8.82 2.28
CA LEU A 440 -5.92 7.90 3.00
C LEU A 440 -5.99 8.32 4.47
N THR A 441 -7.21 8.51 4.97
CA THR A 441 -7.44 8.96 6.34
C THR A 441 -8.07 7.86 7.17
N PHE A 442 -7.53 7.61 8.35
CA PHE A 442 -8.08 6.68 9.34
C PHE A 442 -7.67 7.13 10.75
N CYS A 443 -8.39 6.67 11.77
CA CYS A 443 -8.08 6.94 13.16
C CYS A 443 -8.46 5.71 13.98
N ASP A 444 -7.47 4.87 14.31
CA ASP A 444 -7.64 3.66 15.12
C ASP A 444 -6.96 3.81 16.50
N ALA A 445 -6.36 4.96 16.78
CA ALA A 445 -5.77 5.27 18.08
C ALA A 445 -6.84 5.33 19.19
N ALA A 446 -6.45 5.03 20.43
CA ALA A 446 -7.39 4.92 21.55
C ALA A 446 -8.17 6.22 21.88
N TRP A 447 -7.69 7.37 21.40
CA TRP A 447 -8.34 8.68 21.57
C TRP A 447 -9.30 9.03 20.42
N CYS A 448 -9.34 8.21 19.36
CA CYS A 448 -10.26 8.36 18.25
C CYS A 448 -11.72 8.20 18.71
N ASP A 449 -12.65 8.81 17.98
CA ASP A 449 -14.08 8.94 18.33
C ASP A 449 -14.33 9.60 19.70
N GLY A 450 -13.40 10.46 20.13
CA GLY A 450 -13.58 11.31 21.31
C GLY A 450 -14.82 12.21 21.17
N PRO A 451 -15.39 12.70 22.29
CA PRO A 451 -16.60 13.51 22.25
C PRO A 451 -16.34 14.80 21.48
N GLY A 452 -17.32 15.20 20.66
CA GLY A 452 -17.28 16.46 19.90
C GLY A 452 -17.12 17.68 20.81
N PRO A 453 -16.64 18.82 20.27
CA PRO A 453 -16.73 20.09 20.98
C PRO A 453 -18.19 20.33 21.37
N THR A 454 -18.44 20.70 22.64
CA THR A 454 -19.79 20.89 23.17
C THR A 454 -20.62 21.76 22.22
N PRO A 455 -21.73 21.27 21.64
CA PRO A 455 -22.52 22.06 20.71
C PRO A 455 -23.10 23.27 21.44
N THR A 456 -22.88 24.46 20.88
CA THR A 456 -23.76 25.60 21.15
C THR A 456 -25.19 25.17 20.78
N PRO A 457 -26.22 25.46 21.60
CA PRO A 457 -27.57 24.96 21.37
C PRO A 457 -28.23 25.65 20.17
N THR A 458 -27.95 25.15 18.97
CA THR A 458 -28.77 25.33 17.78
C THR A 458 -28.83 24.00 17.00
N GLY A 459 -29.72 23.14 17.49
CA GLY A 459 -30.61 22.31 16.67
C GLY A 459 -29.99 21.34 15.67
N PHE A 460 -29.47 20.21 16.13
CA PHE A 460 -29.48 18.95 15.37
C PHE A 460 -29.89 17.78 16.29
N GLY A 461 -30.63 16.83 15.73
CA GLY A 461 -31.52 15.91 16.45
C GLY A 461 -30.84 14.66 17.02
N ALA A 462 -31.45 14.11 18.07
CA ALA A 462 -31.00 12.99 18.90
C ALA A 462 -30.91 11.60 18.20
N VAL A 463 -30.96 11.53 16.86
CA VAL A 463 -30.97 10.26 16.12
C VAL A 463 -29.63 9.95 15.44
N GLU A 464 -28.79 10.96 15.15
CA GLU A 464 -27.43 10.74 14.63
C GLU A 464 -26.42 10.31 15.71
N GLN A 465 -26.67 10.60 16.99
CA GLN A 465 -25.83 10.13 18.10
C GLN A 465 -25.93 8.62 18.37
N LEU A 466 -26.93 7.93 17.81
CA LEU A 466 -27.11 6.48 18.00
C LEU A 466 -26.36 5.64 16.95
N ALA A 467 -25.85 6.25 15.87
CA ALA A 467 -25.19 5.53 14.78
C ALA A 467 -23.68 5.29 14.99
N PHE A 468 -23.07 5.88 16.03
CA PHE A 468 -21.62 5.82 16.32
C PHE A 468 -21.22 4.83 17.45
N LEU A 469 -22.12 3.92 17.85
CA LEU A 469 -21.89 2.96 18.93
C LEU A 469 -21.43 1.60 18.39
N ALA A 470 -20.21 1.47 17.85
CA ALA A 470 -19.64 0.14 17.57
C ALA A 470 -18.11 0.10 17.38
N THR A 471 -17.34 0.24 18.46
CA THR A 471 -15.99 -0.37 18.58
C THR A 471 -15.60 -0.45 20.06
N GLN A 472 -15.36 -1.68 20.56
CA GLN A 472 -14.77 -1.92 21.88
C GLN A 472 -13.27 -2.19 21.72
N PRO A 473 -12.36 -1.44 22.39
CA PRO A 473 -10.96 -1.83 22.50
C PRO A 473 -10.79 -3.02 23.47
N ALA A 474 -9.72 -3.79 23.27
CA ALA A 474 -9.40 -4.99 24.05
C ALA A 474 -9.16 -4.68 25.55
N PRO A 475 -9.58 -5.56 26.47
CA PRO A 475 -9.42 -5.35 27.90
C PRO A 475 -7.94 -5.44 28.33
N PRO A 476 -7.43 -4.51 29.16
CA PRO A 476 -6.13 -4.69 29.80
C PRO A 476 -6.15 -5.84 30.82
N GLN A 477 -4.98 -6.45 31.02
CA GLN A 477 -4.78 -7.62 31.87
C GLN A 477 -5.15 -7.36 33.34
N ALA A 478 -5.92 -8.29 33.89
CA ALA A 478 -6.46 -8.25 35.24
C ALA A 478 -5.40 -8.62 36.28
N GLU A 479 -5.19 -7.73 37.24
CA GLU A 479 -4.89 -8.06 38.63
C GLU A 479 -5.38 -6.86 39.47
N GLU A 480 -6.32 -7.11 40.41
CA GLU A 480 -6.92 -6.18 41.39
C GLU A 480 -8.28 -5.46 41.09
N ILE A 481 -9.21 -6.02 40.31
CA ILE A 481 -10.61 -5.52 40.23
C ILE A 481 -11.62 -6.64 40.53
N GLU A 482 -11.70 -7.08 41.78
CA GLU A 482 -12.43 -8.32 42.10
C GLU A 482 -13.97 -8.18 42.19
N ASN A 483 -14.58 -6.99 42.03
CA ASN A 483 -16.06 -6.85 42.11
C ASN A 483 -16.68 -5.63 41.39
N LYS A 484 -15.94 -4.90 40.53
CA LYS A 484 -16.47 -3.68 39.85
C LYS A 484 -16.63 -3.92 38.35
N THR A 485 -17.69 -3.35 37.76
CA THR A 485 -17.91 -3.43 36.31
C THR A 485 -17.02 -2.40 35.61
N THR A 486 -16.25 -2.85 34.62
CA THR A 486 -15.38 -1.96 33.84
C THR A 486 -16.19 -1.27 32.74
N VAL A 487 -16.06 0.05 32.65
CA VAL A 487 -16.69 0.90 31.62
C VAL A 487 -15.65 1.86 31.02
N ASN A 488 -15.87 2.37 29.81
CA ASN A 488 -14.97 3.33 29.17
C ASN A 488 -15.33 4.79 29.52
N TRP A 489 -14.49 5.72 29.09
CA TRP A 489 -14.64 7.17 29.29
C TRP A 489 -16.03 7.73 28.92
N ASN A 490 -16.75 7.13 27.98
CA ASN A 490 -18.12 7.54 27.60
C ASN A 490 -19.12 7.47 28.76
N HIS A 491 -18.83 6.64 29.77
CA HIS A 491 -19.62 6.50 30.99
C HIS A 491 -19.21 7.51 32.07
N ILE A 492 -18.23 8.38 31.82
CA ILE A 492 -17.80 9.40 32.77
C ILE A 492 -18.53 10.72 32.49
N ARG A 493 -19.29 11.18 33.48
CA ARG A 493 -19.88 12.52 33.50
C ARG A 493 -18.91 13.49 34.17
N VAL A 494 -18.53 14.54 33.44
CA VAL A 494 -17.57 15.56 33.89
C VAL A 494 -18.29 16.86 34.20
N THR A 495 -18.11 17.39 35.42
CA THR A 495 -18.59 18.73 35.80
C THR A 495 -17.41 19.67 35.97
N TYR A 496 -17.30 20.68 35.10
CA TYR A 496 -16.22 21.67 35.13
C TYR A 496 -16.49 22.74 36.19
N LEU A 497 -15.51 22.96 37.07
CA LEU A 497 -15.60 23.97 38.14
C LEU A 497 -14.72 25.18 37.85
N GLN A 498 -13.47 24.94 37.46
CA GLN A 498 -12.50 25.97 37.17
C GLN A 498 -11.65 25.56 35.97
N ASP A 499 -11.31 26.56 35.17
CA ASP A 499 -10.50 26.41 33.97
C ASP A 499 -9.17 27.15 34.13
N ASN A 500 -8.06 26.52 33.72
CA ASN A 500 -6.73 27.10 33.71
C ASN A 500 -6.08 26.93 32.33
N THR A 501 -6.41 27.88 31.46
CA THR A 501 -5.95 27.93 30.06
C THR A 501 -4.44 28.07 29.90
N VAL A 502 -3.73 28.56 30.92
CA VAL A 502 -2.27 28.73 30.87
C VAL A 502 -1.56 27.38 30.96
N THR A 503 -2.11 26.46 31.76
CA THR A 503 -1.56 25.12 31.95
C THR A 503 -2.32 24.06 31.15
N GLY A 504 -3.41 24.42 30.48
CA GLY A 504 -4.26 23.48 29.74
C GLY A 504 -4.96 22.49 30.67
N THR A 505 -5.33 22.93 31.88
CA THR A 505 -5.95 22.08 32.90
C THR A 505 -7.33 22.58 33.32
N ALA A 506 -8.21 21.65 33.72
CA ALA A 506 -9.49 21.93 34.35
C ALA A 506 -9.58 21.26 35.71
N GLN A 507 -10.22 21.95 36.66
CA GLN A 507 -10.72 21.35 37.89
C GLN A 507 -12.13 20.83 37.65
N VAL A 508 -12.31 19.53 37.89
CA VAL A 508 -13.54 18.82 37.57
C VAL A 508 -14.00 17.95 38.74
N THR A 509 -15.31 17.74 38.85
CA THR A 509 -15.85 16.58 39.56
C THR A 509 -16.28 15.53 38.55
N LEU A 510 -16.08 14.26 38.91
CA LEU A 510 -16.38 13.12 38.04
C LEU A 510 -17.44 12.23 38.69
N GLU A 511 -18.32 11.72 37.86
CA GLU A 511 -19.27 10.65 38.18
C GLU A 511 -19.16 9.57 37.11
N ILE A 512 -19.33 8.30 37.51
CA ILE A 512 -19.27 7.15 36.61
C ILE A 512 -20.67 6.55 36.48
N CYS A 513 -21.13 6.34 35.25
CA CYS A 513 -22.51 6.03 34.92
C CYS A 513 -22.65 4.59 34.44
N GLN A 514 -23.80 3.96 34.70
CA GLN A 514 -24.07 2.60 34.19
C GLN A 514 -24.34 2.58 32.68
N GLU A 515 -24.79 3.70 32.14
CA GLU A 515 -25.16 3.86 30.74
C GLU A 515 -24.54 5.14 30.18
N VAL A 516 -24.22 5.13 28.88
CA VAL A 516 -23.68 6.29 28.13
C VAL A 516 -24.62 7.50 28.05
N THR A 517 -25.92 7.32 28.36
CA THR A 517 -26.90 8.41 28.46
C THR A 517 -26.70 9.27 29.72
N GLN A 518 -25.81 8.84 30.64
CA GLN A 518 -25.39 9.55 31.84
C GLN A 518 -26.53 9.98 32.78
N ILE A 519 -27.61 9.18 32.83
CA ILE A 519 -28.78 9.42 33.69
C ILE A 519 -28.51 8.94 35.12
N THR A 520 -28.02 7.71 35.27
CA THR A 520 -27.76 7.06 36.55
C THR A 520 -26.26 6.93 36.76
N CYS A 521 -25.71 7.81 37.61
CA CYS A 521 -24.26 7.87 37.89
C CYS A 521 -23.98 7.82 39.38
N GLU A 522 -22.82 7.27 39.73
CA GLU A 522 -22.28 7.23 41.08
C GLU A 522 -21.03 8.13 41.17
N PRO A 523 -20.76 8.74 42.32
CA PRO A 523 -19.61 9.64 42.47
C PRO A 523 -18.30 8.88 42.38
N VAL A 524 -17.31 9.46 41.71
CA VAL A 524 -15.94 8.91 41.70
C VAL A 524 -15.32 9.07 43.09
N THR A 525 -14.95 7.94 43.69
CA THR A 525 -14.38 7.87 45.04
C THR A 525 -12.87 8.07 45.05
N SER A 526 -12.18 7.59 44.01
CA SER A 526 -10.72 7.66 43.90
C SER A 526 -10.28 7.56 42.45
N ILE A 527 -9.10 8.13 42.15
CA ILE A 527 -8.45 8.00 40.84
C ILE A 527 -7.00 7.64 41.08
N PHE A 528 -6.54 6.57 40.46
CA PHE A 528 -5.13 6.17 40.46
C PHE A 528 -4.50 6.47 39.09
N ASP A 529 -3.32 7.09 39.08
CA ASP A 529 -2.56 7.36 37.86
C ASP A 529 -1.52 6.23 37.69
N ASN A 530 -1.81 5.32 36.75
CA ASN A 530 -1.00 4.13 36.51
C ASN A 530 0.38 4.49 35.93
N LEU A 531 0.50 5.62 35.23
CA LEU A 531 1.77 6.08 34.66
C LEU A 531 2.73 6.55 35.77
N ASN A 532 2.20 7.28 36.75
CA ASN A 532 2.97 7.81 37.87
C ASN A 532 3.02 6.87 39.09
N GLY A 533 2.24 5.77 39.06
CA GLY A 533 2.12 4.83 40.17
C GLY A 533 1.59 5.47 41.45
N ALA A 534 0.73 6.49 41.34
CA ALA A 534 0.28 7.30 42.46
C ALA A 534 -1.20 7.70 42.37
N PRO A 535 -1.92 7.84 43.50
CA PRO A 535 -3.27 8.39 43.49
C PRO A 535 -3.27 9.86 43.07
N LYS A 536 -4.21 10.25 42.21
CA LYS A 536 -4.46 11.66 41.89
C LYS A 536 -4.97 12.38 43.15
N PRO A 537 -4.36 13.51 43.56
CA PRO A 537 -4.76 14.21 44.76
C PRO A 537 -6.15 14.86 44.59
N VAL A 538 -6.96 14.76 45.64
CA VAL A 538 -8.20 15.53 45.76
C VAL A 538 -7.84 16.96 46.16
N ILE A 539 -8.16 17.93 45.31
CA ILE A 539 -7.80 19.34 45.51
C ILE A 539 -8.80 20.03 46.43
N SER A 540 -10.08 19.72 46.27
CA SER A 540 -11.17 20.22 47.10
C SER A 540 -12.39 19.30 46.98
N THR A 541 -13.50 19.68 47.62
CA THR A 541 -14.79 19.01 47.43
C THR A 541 -15.84 20.01 47.00
N PHE A 542 -16.72 19.61 46.08
CA PHE A 542 -17.82 20.43 45.58
C PHE A 542 -19.10 19.59 45.52
N ASN A 543 -20.18 20.05 46.15
CA ASN A 543 -21.44 19.31 46.30
C ASN A 543 -21.27 17.86 46.82
N GLY A 544 -20.28 17.63 47.68
CA GLY A 544 -19.98 16.31 48.23
C GLY A 544 -19.21 15.37 47.29
N GLN A 545 -18.78 15.84 46.12
CA GLN A 545 -17.91 15.11 45.18
C GLN A 545 -16.46 15.60 45.31
N ASN A 546 -15.50 14.72 45.04
CA ASN A 546 -14.08 15.05 44.99
C ASN A 546 -13.76 15.87 43.73
N VAL A 547 -12.97 16.93 43.90
CA VAL A 547 -12.48 17.76 42.80
C VAL A 547 -11.05 17.34 42.47
N TYR A 548 -10.81 17.08 41.20
CA TYR A 548 -9.50 16.70 40.64
C TYR A 548 -9.08 17.71 39.59
N GLU A 549 -7.77 17.87 39.39
CA GLU A 549 -7.22 18.62 38.26
C GLU A 549 -6.72 17.67 37.19
N PHE A 550 -7.17 17.91 35.97
CA PHE A 550 -6.80 17.17 34.78
C PHE A 550 -6.36 18.11 33.68
N SER A 551 -5.37 17.68 32.88
CA SER A 551 -5.13 18.27 31.57
C SER A 551 -6.29 17.97 30.63
N TYR A 552 -6.52 18.82 29.64
CA TYR A 552 -7.49 18.51 28.59
C TYR A 552 -7.04 17.32 27.73
N GLY A 553 -8.00 16.63 27.11
CA GLY A 553 -7.83 15.49 26.22
C GLY A 553 -8.17 14.15 26.87
N TYR A 554 -7.83 13.09 26.13
CA TYR A 554 -7.96 11.70 26.58
C TYR A 554 -6.80 11.28 27.47
N THR A 555 -7.10 10.55 28.55
CA THR A 555 -6.09 9.91 29.39
C THR A 555 -6.49 8.45 29.60
N SER A 556 -5.68 7.50 29.13
CA SER A 556 -5.93 6.04 29.21
C SER A 556 -5.15 5.29 30.29
N ASN A 557 -4.30 5.98 31.04
CA ASN A 557 -3.44 5.39 32.07
C ASN A 557 -3.98 5.67 33.48
N LEU A 558 -5.29 5.54 33.67
CA LEU A 558 -5.95 5.82 34.94
C LEU A 558 -6.69 4.60 35.45
N THR A 559 -7.01 4.61 36.73
CA THR A 559 -8.03 3.75 37.33
C THR A 559 -8.99 4.66 38.07
N VAL A 560 -10.07 5.05 37.39
CA VAL A 560 -11.14 5.91 37.92
C VAL A 560 -12.19 5.03 38.59
N GLU A 561 -12.30 5.11 39.90
CA GLU A 561 -13.16 4.20 40.67
C GLU A 561 -14.40 4.89 41.24
N GLY A 562 -15.55 4.26 41.03
CA GLY A 562 -16.77 4.49 41.81
C GLY A 562 -17.07 3.33 42.78
N PRO A 563 -18.20 3.39 43.49
CA PRO A 563 -18.68 2.30 44.35
C PRO A 563 -18.83 0.94 43.65
N THR A 564 -19.33 0.90 42.42
CA THR A 564 -19.65 -0.34 41.67
C THR A 564 -19.01 -0.40 40.29
N LEU A 565 -18.52 0.72 39.77
CA LEU A 565 -17.93 0.84 38.44
C LEU A 565 -16.46 1.26 38.52
N VAL A 566 -15.71 0.93 37.47
CA VAL A 566 -14.33 1.38 37.26
C VAL A 566 -14.13 1.74 35.80
N SER A 567 -13.34 2.78 35.54
CA SER A 567 -12.97 3.17 34.19
C SER A 567 -11.46 3.32 34.07
N PRO A 568 -10.82 2.70 33.06
CA PRO A 568 -9.38 2.81 32.87
C PRO A 568 -8.98 4.17 32.26
N ASP A 569 -9.96 4.97 31.86
CA ASP A 569 -9.75 6.13 31.05
C ASP A 569 -10.71 7.28 31.38
N VAL A 570 -10.32 8.49 31.00
CA VAL A 570 -11.17 9.68 31.13
C VAL A 570 -10.91 10.63 29.98
N TRP A 571 -11.94 11.40 29.63
CA TRP A 571 -11.85 12.48 28.68
C TRP A 571 -12.21 13.81 29.34
N ILE A 572 -11.35 14.82 29.18
CA ILE A 572 -11.58 16.18 29.69
C ILE A 572 -11.53 17.16 28.53
N SER A 573 -12.66 17.72 28.15
CA SER A 573 -12.77 18.75 27.12
C SER A 573 -12.17 20.07 27.58
N ASP A 574 -11.61 20.85 26.64
CA ASP A 574 -11.25 22.25 26.87
C ASP A 574 -12.54 23.10 26.97
N PRO A 575 -12.83 23.71 28.13
CA PRO A 575 -14.07 24.44 28.35
C PRO A 575 -14.09 25.85 27.73
N THR A 576 -12.98 26.31 27.13
CA THR A 576 -12.91 27.57 26.37
C THR A 576 -13.48 27.45 24.97
N ILE A 577 -13.64 26.22 24.48
CA ILE A 577 -14.11 25.89 23.14
C ILE A 577 -15.64 25.83 23.18
N ARG A 578 -16.24 27.01 23.41
CA ARG A 578 -17.69 27.26 23.45
C ARG A 578 -18.23 27.82 22.14
#